data_AF-A0A2T2UDC8-F1
#
_entry.id   AF-A0A2T2UDC8-F1
#
_cell.length_a   1.000
_cell.length_b   1.000
_cell.length_c   1.000
_cell.angle_alpha   90.00
_cell.angle_beta   90.00
_cell.angle_gamma   90.00
#
_symmetry.space_group_name_H-M   'P 1'
#
loop_
_entity.id
_entity.type
_entity.pdbx_description
1 polymer ?
#
loop_
_entity_poly.entity_id
_entity_poly.type
_entity_poly.pdbx_seq_one_letter_code
_entity_poly.pdbx_strand_id
1 'polypeptide(L)'
;MRLFTAIDIPETLRDDLSALQESKALAVRWSDPAQFHVTLRFIGEVSEARAVRYEEVLADVDVDPVRCNPYGLDVLPSRRSPRVLMLGLERTDSMMTLYDAVSEGLEA
;
A
#
# COMPACT_ATOMS: atom_id res chain seq x y z
N MET A 1 0.38 -4.43 -18.68
CA MET A 1 0.91 -4.80 -17.34
C MET A 1 0.11 -4.01 -16.33
N ARG A 2 -0.16 -4.55 -15.14
CA ARG A 2 -0.92 -3.83 -14.11
C ARG A 2 0.02 -3.19 -13.10
N LEU A 3 -0.12 -1.88 -12.90
CA LEU A 3 0.69 -1.13 -11.95
C LEU A 3 -0.15 -0.51 -10.82
N PHE A 4 0.54 -0.27 -9.71
CA PHE A 4 0.12 0.53 -8.57
C PHE A 4 1.38 1.14 -7.94
N THR A 5 1.22 2.21 -7.17
CA THR A 5 2.29 2.76 -6.32
C THR A 5 2.08 2.33 -4.87
N ALA A 6 3.18 2.13 -4.16
CA ALA A 6 3.14 1.71 -2.77
C ALA A 6 4.33 2.23 -1.97
N ILE A 7 4.17 2.29 -0.66
CA ILE A 7 5.25 2.45 0.30
C ILE A 7 5.63 1.06 0.81
N ASP A 8 6.93 0.77 0.81
CA ASP A 8 7.44 -0.43 1.45
C ASP A 8 7.32 -0.34 2.98
N ILE A 9 7.20 -1.49 3.64
CA ILE A 9 7.15 -1.52 5.11
C ILE A 9 8.52 -1.88 5.71
N PRO A 10 8.86 -1.37 6.90
CA PRO A 10 10.06 -1.78 7.61
C PRO A 10 10.07 -3.30 7.88
N GLU A 11 11.25 -3.93 7.86
CA GLU A 11 11.41 -5.37 8.13
C GLU A 11 10.81 -5.77 9.48
N THR A 12 10.99 -4.95 10.52
CA THR A 12 10.43 -5.20 11.85
C THR A 12 8.91 -5.33 11.83
N LEU A 13 8.21 -4.48 11.05
CA LEU A 13 6.76 -4.55 10.92
C LEU A 13 6.34 -5.77 10.10
N ARG A 14 7.14 -6.17 9.11
CA ARG A 14 6.91 -7.39 8.31
C ARG A 14 6.98 -8.63 9.19
N ASP A 15 7.96 -8.71 10.09
CA ASP A 15 8.12 -9.82 11.03
C ASP A 15 6.94 -9.90 12.01
N ASP A 16 6.55 -8.77 12.61
CA ASP A 16 5.41 -8.68 13.53
C ASP A 16 4.10 -9.15 12.87
N LEU A 17 3.86 -8.74 11.62
CA LEU A 17 2.68 -9.15 10.86
C LEU A 17 2.75 -10.62 10.45
N SER A 18 3.93 -11.16 10.15
CA SER A 18 4.13 -12.57 9.82
C SER A 18 3.77 -13.47 11.00
N ALA A 19 4.16 -13.09 12.21
CA ALA A 19 3.79 -13.82 13.42
C ALA A 19 2.26 -13.87 13.64
N LEU A 20 1.52 -12.81 13.26
CA LEU A 20 0.05 -12.81 13.31
C LEU A 20 -0.59 -13.82 12.34
N GLN A 21 0.07 -14.11 11.21
CA GLN A 21 -0.42 -15.09 10.24
C GLN A 21 -0.33 -16.54 10.75
N GLU A 22 0.54 -16.83 11.71
CA GLU A 22 0.67 -18.18 12.29
C GLU A 22 -0.59 -18.60 13.07
N SER A 23 -1.42 -17.63 13.46
CA SER A 23 -2.69 -17.89 14.12
C SER A 23 -3.65 -18.64 13.21
N LYS A 24 -4.00 -19.87 13.59
CA LYS A 24 -5.04 -20.69 12.93
C LYS A 24 -6.47 -20.27 13.28
N ALA A 25 -6.64 -19.14 13.97
CA ALA A 25 -7.96 -18.67 14.40
C ALA A 25 -8.85 -18.20 13.23
N LEU A 26 -8.24 -17.87 12.08
CA LEU A 26 -8.95 -17.34 10.92
C LEU A 26 -8.82 -18.30 9.73
N ALA A 27 -9.96 -18.65 9.12
CA ALA A 27 -10.01 -19.39 7.87
C ALA A 27 -9.78 -18.44 6.68
N VAL A 28 -8.55 -17.94 6.55
CA VAL A 28 -8.12 -17.03 5.48
C VAL A 28 -6.96 -17.62 4.69
N ARG A 29 -6.80 -17.15 3.45
CA ARG A 29 -5.56 -17.35 2.69
C ARG A 29 -4.62 -16.18 2.98
N TRP A 30 -3.54 -16.45 3.69
CA TRP A 30 -2.52 -15.46 3.99
C TRP A 30 -1.72 -15.08 2.73
N SER A 31 -1.40 -13.78 2.60
CA SER A 31 -0.48 -13.27 1.59
C SER A 31 0.97 -13.54 2.00
N ASP A 32 1.87 -13.69 1.04
CA ASP A 32 3.30 -13.78 1.31
C ASP A 32 3.80 -12.48 1.97
N PRO A 33 4.48 -12.54 3.13
CA PRO A 33 5.06 -11.37 3.78
C PRO A 33 5.97 -10.54 2.89
N ALA A 34 6.61 -11.15 1.87
CA ALA A 34 7.40 -10.46 0.88
C ALA A 34 6.59 -9.43 0.08
N GLN A 35 5.27 -9.59 0.02
CA GLN A 35 4.34 -8.74 -0.70
C GLN A 35 3.66 -7.69 0.18
N PHE A 36 4.00 -7.57 1.46
CA PHE A 36 3.40 -6.55 2.31
C PHE A 36 3.86 -5.15 1.90
N HIS A 37 2.90 -4.26 1.70
CA HIS A 37 3.12 -2.89 1.31
C HIS A 37 1.90 -2.04 1.69
N VAL A 38 2.08 -0.72 1.71
CA VAL A 38 0.98 0.24 1.81
C VAL A 38 0.66 0.72 0.42
N THR A 39 -0.45 0.25 -0.17
CA THR A 39 -0.88 0.73 -1.48
C THR A 39 -1.28 2.20 -1.39
N LEU A 40 -0.68 3.05 -2.24
CA LEU A 40 -1.02 4.47 -2.35
C LEU A 40 -2.07 4.69 -3.45
N ARG A 41 -1.78 4.25 -4.68
CA ARG A 41 -2.67 4.46 -5.84
C ARG A 41 -2.65 3.27 -6.78
N PHE A 42 -3.83 2.76 -7.12
CA PHE A 42 -3.99 1.79 -8.20
C PHE A 42 -4.00 2.51 -9.55
N ILE A 43 -3.18 2.07 -10.49
CA ILE A 43 -3.08 2.66 -11.83
C ILE A 43 -3.82 1.81 -12.87
N GLY A 44 -3.77 0.48 -12.72
CA GLY A 44 -4.41 -0.45 -13.65
C GLY A 44 -3.51 -0.84 -14.81
N GLU A 45 -4.12 -1.17 -15.97
CA GLU A 45 -3.37 -1.61 -17.16
C GLU A 45 -2.64 -0.45 -17.83
N VAL A 46 -1.34 -0.63 -18.07
CA VAL A 46 -0.47 0.36 -18.71
C VAL A 46 0.46 -0.29 -19.72
N SER A 47 0.92 0.52 -20.68
CA SER A 47 2.00 0.16 -21.61
C SER A 47 3.36 0.34 -20.96
N GLU A 48 4.38 -0.35 -21.48
CA GLU A 48 5.76 -0.24 -21.02
C GLU A 48 6.30 1.20 -21.13
N ALA A 49 5.98 1.92 -22.22
CA ALA A 49 6.37 3.31 -22.37
C ALA A 49 5.76 4.23 -21.27
N ARG A 50 4.52 3.97 -20.82
CA ARG A 50 3.94 4.72 -19.68
C ARG A 50 4.59 4.33 -18.36
N ALA A 51 4.97 3.06 -18.19
CA ALA A 51 5.66 2.60 -16.99
C ALA A 51 7.00 3.34 -16.80
N VAL A 52 7.81 3.45 -17.85
CA VAL A 52 9.08 4.20 -17.81
C VAL A 52 8.86 5.67 -17.44
N ARG A 53 7.85 6.34 -18.04
CA ARG A 53 7.50 7.72 -17.67
C ARG A 53 7.12 7.85 -16.19
N TYR A 54 6.38 6.88 -15.65
CA TYR A 54 6.01 6.91 -14.24
C TYR A 54 7.21 6.74 -13.33
N GLU A 55 8.19 5.90 -13.68
CA GLU A 55 9.43 5.78 -12.91
C GLU A 55 10.19 7.12 -12.86
N GLU A 56 10.31 7.81 -13.99
CA GLU A 56 10.95 9.13 -14.06
C GLU A 56 10.23 10.14 -13.17
N VAL A 57 8.90 10.24 -13.27
CA VAL A 57 8.11 11.19 -12.48
C VAL A 57 8.16 10.88 -10.98
N LEU A 58 8.10 9.59 -10.61
CA LEU A 58 8.17 9.18 -9.21
C LEU A 58 9.55 9.43 -8.59
N ALA A 59 10.62 9.47 -9.39
CA ALA A 59 11.95 9.82 -8.91
C ALA A 59 12.07 11.29 -8.50
N ASP A 60 11.23 12.16 -9.05
CA ASP A 60 11.19 13.59 -8.73
C ASP A 60 10.23 13.93 -7.58
N VAL A 61 9.52 12.94 -7.00
CA VAL A 61 8.64 13.15 -5.85
C VAL A 61 9.47 13.41 -4.61
N ASP A 62 9.55 14.68 -4.22
CA ASP A 62 10.25 15.15 -3.03
C ASP A 62 9.22 15.60 -1.97
N VAL A 63 8.97 14.72 -0.99
CA VAL A 63 8.09 15.00 0.14
C VAL A 63 8.75 14.58 1.45
N ASP A 64 8.37 15.25 2.53
CA ASP A 64 8.83 14.88 3.87
C ASP A 64 8.43 13.43 4.22
N PRO A 65 9.21 12.75 5.09
CA PRO A 65 8.89 11.40 5.55
C PRO A 65 7.45 11.27 6.07
N VAL A 66 6.74 10.29 5.52
CA VAL A 66 5.32 10.07 5.84
C VAL A 66 5.15 9.32 7.15
N ARG A 67 4.21 9.78 7.98
CA ARG A 67 3.79 9.06 9.19
C ARG A 67 2.65 8.10 8.87
N CYS A 68 2.96 6.81 8.95
CA CYS A 68 1.99 5.72 8.86
C CYS A 68 1.61 5.27 10.28
N ASN A 69 0.36 5.51 10.69
CA ASN A 69 -0.14 5.13 12.01
C ASN A 69 -1.11 3.95 11.90
N PRO A 70 -0.72 2.72 12.28
CA PRO A 70 -1.65 1.60 12.28
C PRO A 70 -2.69 1.70 13.39
N TYR A 71 -3.96 1.48 13.07
CA TYR A 71 -5.05 1.41 14.06
C TYR A 71 -5.51 -0.03 14.36
N GLY A 72 -4.92 -1.03 13.70
CA GLY A 72 -5.23 -2.45 13.87
C GLY A 72 -5.81 -3.09 12.62
N LEU A 73 -6.30 -4.32 12.75
CA LEU A 73 -6.84 -5.08 11.61
C LEU A 73 -8.18 -4.53 11.14
N ASP A 74 -8.38 -4.48 9.83
CA ASP A 74 -9.62 -4.10 9.19
C ASP A 74 -9.90 -4.93 7.93
N VAL A 75 -11.05 -4.72 7.31
CA VAL A 75 -11.49 -5.53 6.17
C VAL A 75 -12.03 -4.71 5.01
N LEU A 76 -11.77 -5.18 3.80
CA LEU A 76 -12.30 -4.63 2.55
C LEU A 76 -13.25 -5.61 1.84
N PRO A 77 -14.24 -5.12 1.07
CA PRO A 77 -14.65 -3.71 0.98
C PRO A 77 -15.48 -3.26 2.19
N SER A 78 -16.07 -4.20 2.95
CA SER A 78 -16.82 -3.89 4.16
C SER A 78 -16.94 -5.09 5.10
N ARG A 79 -17.21 -4.84 6.38
CA ARG A 79 -17.46 -5.87 7.40
C ARG A 79 -18.66 -6.78 7.11
N ARG A 80 -19.61 -6.33 6.28
CA ARG A 80 -20.78 -7.14 5.88
C ARG A 80 -20.43 -8.21 4.84
N SER A 81 -19.40 -7.98 4.03
CA SER A 81 -18.95 -8.91 3.00
C SER A 81 -17.43 -8.80 2.83
N PRO A 82 -16.66 -9.22 3.85
CA PRO A 82 -15.21 -9.08 3.82
C PRO A 82 -14.62 -10.02 2.75
N ARG A 83 -13.55 -9.56 2.10
CA ARG A 83 -12.77 -10.30 1.10
C ARG A 83 -11.27 -10.21 1.35
N VAL A 84 -10.82 -9.13 1.96
CA VAL A 84 -9.41 -8.90 2.31
C VAL A 84 -9.34 -8.51 3.77
N LEU A 85 -8.44 -9.14 4.51
CA LEU A 85 -8.00 -8.71 5.84
C LEU A 85 -6.72 -7.90 5.67
N MET A 86 -6.63 -6.75 6.31
CA MET A 86 -5.50 -5.84 6.18
C MET A 86 -5.18 -5.14 7.50
N LEU A 87 -3.99 -4.55 7.61
CA LEU A 87 -3.64 -3.60 8.67
C LEU A 87 -4.11 -2.21 8.26
N GLY A 88 -5.07 -1.65 8.98
CA GLY A 88 -5.59 -0.30 8.80
C GLY A 88 -4.59 0.77 9.21
N LEU A 89 -4.47 1.81 8.39
CA LEU A 89 -3.68 3.00 8.66
C LEU A 89 -4.58 4.24 8.75
N GLU A 90 -4.29 5.12 9.69
CA GLU A 90 -4.93 6.44 9.75
C GLU A 90 -4.58 7.27 8.51
N ARG A 91 -5.54 8.05 8.03
CA ARG A 91 -5.31 9.04 6.97
C ARG A 91 -4.67 10.28 7.57
N THR A 92 -3.35 10.26 7.69
CA THR A 92 -2.58 11.41 8.18
C THR A 92 -2.41 12.45 7.08
N ASP A 93 -2.22 13.72 7.44
CA ASP A 93 -1.97 14.79 6.46
C ASP A 93 -0.73 14.47 5.60
N SER A 94 0.34 13.95 6.20
CA SER A 94 1.54 13.53 5.46
C SER A 94 1.28 12.42 4.43
N MET A 95 0.37 11.48 4.73
CA MET A 95 -0.01 10.43 3.78
C MET A 95 -0.80 11.04 2.62
N MET A 96 -1.68 12.00 2.90
CA MET A 96 -2.45 12.68 1.87
C MET A 96 -1.55 13.54 0.98
N THR A 97 -0.58 14.27 1.54
CA THR A 97 0.41 15.02 0.76
C THR A 97 1.21 14.13 -0.20
N LEU A 98 1.70 12.97 0.26
CA LEU A 98 2.38 12.02 -0.62
C LEU A 98 1.43 11.47 -1.69
N TYR A 99 0.20 11.11 -1.31
CA TYR A 99 -0.79 10.60 -2.25
C TYR A 99 -1.09 11.62 -3.36
N ASP A 100 -1.26 12.90 -3.02
CA ASP A 100 -1.55 13.96 -3.97
C ASP A 100 -0.35 14.19 -4.91
N ALA A 101 0.87 14.31 -4.37
CA ALA A 101 2.08 14.48 -5.18
C ALA A 101 2.30 13.33 -6.17
N VAL A 102 2.10 12.08 -5.72
CA VAL A 102 2.16 10.89 -6.58
C VAL A 102 1.03 10.89 -7.61
N SER A 103 -0.19 11.27 -7.22
CA SER A 103 -1.34 11.27 -8.13
C SER A 103 -1.19 12.30 -9.24
N GLU A 104 -0.77 13.51 -8.91
CA GLU A 104 -0.51 14.59 -9.86
C GLU A 104 0.60 14.20 -10.85
N GLY A 105 1.70 13.63 -10.35
CA GLY A 105 2.78 13.15 -11.22
C GLY A 105 2.33 12.09 -12.23
N LEU A 106 1.47 11.15 -11.82
CA LEU A 106 0.98 10.09 -12.69
C LEU A 106 -0.07 10.55 -13.71
N GLU A 107 -0.63 11.75 -13.55
CA GLU A 107 -1.60 12.35 -14.48
C GLU A 107 -0.94 13.26 -15.52
N ALA A 108 0.32 13.66 -15.31
CA ALA A 108 1.11 14.52 -16.19
C ALA A 108 1.78 13.78 -17.37
#